data_AF-B8L0Z5-F1
#
_entry.id   AF-B8L0Z5-F1
#
_cell.length_a   1.000
_cell.length_b   1.000
_cell.length_c   1.000
_cell.angle_alpha   90.00
_cell.angle_beta   90.00
_cell.angle_gamma   90.00
#
_symmetry.space_group_name_H-M   'P 1'
#
loop_
_entity.id
_entity.type
_entity.pdbx_description
1 polymer ?
#
loop_
_entity_poly.entity_id
_entity_poly.type
_entity_poly.pdbx_seq_one_letter_code
_entity_poly.pdbx_strand_id
1 'polypeptide(L)'
;MPNYRYRALNPHGEIFDGQMEAASEAELVARLQDQGHLPMETQLADGGAIGASNWRSLLRQRPLQGAALLQFTQQLATLLGAGQPLDRALSILLGLPEDERSRRAITDIRDVVRGGAPLSTALERQHGLFSRLYVNMVRAGEAGGSLHETLQRLADYLERSRALQGKVINALVYPAILLVVVGGALLFLLGYVVPQFAQMYESLDVALPWFTNAVLQLGLFVRDWWVLLLVVPAVLALFFERKARQPAFRLALDGWLLQRRGIGRLLGELETARLARTLGTLLRNGVPLLGALGIARNVLGNRALAADVEAAADEVKNGAGLSLALSRGKRFPRLACR
;
A
#
# COMPACT_ATOMS: atom_id res chain seq x y z
N MET A 1 19.79 -13.04 -30.82
CA MET A 1 20.61 -11.90 -31.27
C MET A 1 20.19 -10.68 -30.44
N PRO A 2 21.09 -9.75 -30.10
CA PRO A 2 20.73 -8.60 -29.28
C PRO A 2 19.80 -7.66 -30.05
N ASN A 3 18.70 -7.26 -29.40
CA ASN A 3 17.83 -6.21 -29.90
C ASN A 3 18.45 -4.86 -29.57
N TYR A 4 18.37 -3.88 -30.46
CA TYR A 4 18.77 -2.50 -30.19
C TYR A 4 17.57 -1.56 -30.38
N ARG A 5 17.41 -0.63 -29.43
CA ARG A 5 16.54 0.53 -29.57
C ARG A 5 17.32 1.64 -30.23
N TYR A 6 16.73 2.27 -31.23
CA TYR A 6 17.34 3.39 -31.91
C TYR A 6 16.37 4.54 -32.08
N ARG A 7 16.93 5.74 -32.08
CA ARG A 7 16.26 6.98 -32.46
C ARG A 7 16.95 7.52 -33.70
N ALA A 8 16.22 7.64 -34.80
CA ALA A 8 16.78 8.05 -36.08
C ALA A 8 15.95 9.17 -36.71
N LEU A 9 16.60 9.96 -37.56
CA LEU A 9 16.02 11.05 -38.31
C LEU A 9 15.71 10.57 -39.73
N ASN A 10 14.48 10.76 -40.17
CA ASN A 10 14.08 10.54 -41.56
C ASN A 10 14.64 11.64 -42.49
N PRO A 11 14.76 11.38 -43.81
CA PRO A 11 15.11 12.39 -44.81
C PRO A 11 14.20 13.63 -44.82
N HIS A 12 13.00 13.53 -44.22
CA HIS A 12 12.03 14.62 -44.08
C HIS A 12 12.18 15.41 -42.76
N GLY A 13 13.19 15.12 -41.94
CA GLY A 13 13.47 15.84 -40.69
C GLY A 13 12.63 15.40 -39.49
N GLU A 14 11.89 14.29 -39.61
CA GLU A 14 11.08 13.73 -38.52
C GLU A 14 11.89 12.70 -37.72
N ILE A 15 11.81 12.78 -36.39
CA ILE A 15 12.50 11.86 -35.48
C ILE A 15 11.54 10.71 -35.15
N PHE A 16 11.98 9.48 -35.33
CA PHE A 16 11.21 8.29 -34.98
C PHE A 16 12.04 7.30 -34.15
N ASP A 17 11.34 6.56 -33.28
CA ASP A 17 11.93 5.60 -32.37
C ASP A 17 11.55 4.17 -32.81
N GLY A 18 12.53 3.28 -32.88
CA GLY A 18 12.35 1.91 -33.39
C GLY A 18 13.16 0.87 -32.60
N GLN A 19 12.87 -0.40 -32.88
CA GLN A 19 13.66 -1.54 -32.38
C GLN A 19 14.07 -2.39 -33.58
N MET A 20 15.36 -2.76 -33.65
CA MET A 20 15.90 -3.59 -34.71
C MET A 20 16.95 -4.55 -34.18
N GLU A 21 16.94 -5.77 -34.69
CA GLU A 21 17.95 -6.79 -34.41
C GLU A 21 19.21 -6.52 -35.23
N ALA A 22 20.35 -6.43 -34.55
CA ALA A 22 21.66 -6.28 -35.16
C ALA A 22 22.70 -7.05 -34.33
N ALA A 23 23.77 -7.57 -34.94
CA ALA A 23 24.81 -8.26 -34.19
C ALA A 23 25.73 -7.26 -33.46
N SER A 24 25.81 -6.01 -33.92
CA SER A 24 26.58 -4.93 -33.29
C SER A 24 25.94 -3.56 -33.52
N GLU A 25 26.28 -2.58 -32.69
CA GLU A 25 25.86 -1.18 -32.86
C GLU A 25 26.32 -0.61 -34.22
N ALA A 26 27.52 -0.98 -34.68
CA ALA A 26 28.04 -0.59 -35.99
C ALA A 26 27.19 -1.16 -37.15
N GLU A 27 26.68 -2.39 -37.01
CA GLU A 27 25.79 -3.00 -38.00
C GLU A 27 24.40 -2.35 -38.01
N LEU A 28 23.88 -1.96 -36.83
CA LEU A 28 22.63 -1.21 -36.73
C LEU A 28 22.75 0.16 -37.41
N VAL A 29 23.84 0.90 -37.15
CA VAL A 29 24.10 2.20 -37.78
C VAL A 29 24.20 2.06 -39.30
N ALA A 30 24.91 1.05 -39.79
CA ALA A 30 25.02 0.78 -41.22
C ALA A 30 23.66 0.47 -41.86
N ARG A 31 22.81 -0.35 -41.22
CA ARG A 31 21.45 -0.64 -41.72
C ARG A 31 20.54 0.58 -41.72
N LEU A 32 20.63 1.44 -40.70
CA LEU A 32 19.83 2.67 -40.65
C LEU A 32 20.26 3.65 -41.74
N GLN A 33 21.56 3.78 -41.97
CA GLN A 33 22.11 4.61 -43.05
C GLN A 33 21.73 4.07 -44.44
N ASP A 34 21.73 2.75 -44.64
CA ASP A 34 21.32 2.10 -45.90
C ASP A 34 19.82 2.32 -46.19
N GLN A 35 18.99 2.45 -45.15
CA GLN A 35 17.59 2.84 -45.24
C GLN A 35 17.37 4.36 -45.39
N GLY A 36 18.45 5.15 -45.47
CA GLY A 36 18.39 6.61 -45.60
C GLY A 36 18.07 7.35 -44.30
N HIS A 37 18.17 6.68 -43.15
CA HIS A 37 17.93 7.27 -41.83
C HIS A 37 19.25 7.64 -41.15
N LEU A 38 19.31 8.82 -40.52
CA LEU A 38 20.47 9.25 -39.74
C LEU A 38 20.28 8.87 -38.27
N PRO A 39 21.07 7.94 -37.71
CA PRO A 39 20.95 7.55 -36.31
C PRO A 39 21.43 8.67 -35.38
N MET A 40 20.64 8.97 -34.34
CA MET A 40 20.95 9.96 -33.31
C MET A 40 21.34 9.30 -31.98
N GLU A 41 20.64 8.24 -31.58
CA GLU A 41 20.95 7.47 -30.38
C GLU A 41 20.71 5.97 -30.65
N THR A 42 21.66 5.14 -30.25
CA THR A 42 21.60 3.67 -30.34
C THR A 42 21.85 3.07 -28.96
N GLN A 43 20.88 2.32 -28.42
CA GLN A 43 20.97 1.67 -27.11
C GLN A 43 20.64 0.18 -27.24
N LEU A 44 21.50 -0.67 -26.69
CA LEU A 44 21.31 -2.11 -26.65
C LEU A 44 20.09 -2.44 -25.78
N ALA A 45 19.04 -3.00 -26.38
CA ALA A 45 17.74 -3.23 -25.77
C ALA A 45 17.65 -4.53 -24.96
N ASP A 46 18.67 -5.39 -24.93
CA ASP A 46 18.72 -6.46 -23.94
C ASP A 46 20.14 -6.99 -23.68
N GLY A 47 20.63 -6.76 -22.46
CA GLY A 47 21.96 -7.20 -22.04
C GLY A 47 22.39 -6.72 -20.66
N GLY A 48 21.69 -7.15 -19.60
CA GLY A 48 22.33 -7.30 -18.28
C GLY A 48 22.23 -6.14 -17.28
N ALA A 49 21.03 -5.91 -16.73
CA ALA A 49 20.89 -5.42 -15.36
C ALA A 49 19.80 -6.22 -14.64
N ILE A 50 20.09 -7.49 -14.36
CA ILE A 50 19.24 -8.42 -13.59
C ILE A 50 18.95 -7.93 -12.16
N GLY A 51 19.58 -6.83 -11.68
CA GLY A 51 19.27 -6.22 -10.39
C GLY A 51 18.48 -4.90 -10.45
N ALA A 52 18.78 -3.99 -11.37
CA ALA A 52 18.40 -2.57 -11.20
C ALA A 52 17.02 -2.19 -11.79
N SER A 53 16.55 -2.88 -12.83
CA SER A 53 15.26 -2.57 -13.48
C SER A 53 14.05 -3.04 -12.65
N ASN A 54 14.16 -4.22 -12.02
CA ASN A 54 13.11 -4.75 -11.15
C ASN A 54 12.97 -3.98 -9.83
N TRP A 55 14.02 -3.36 -9.30
CA TRP A 55 13.89 -2.50 -8.13
C TRP A 55 13.17 -1.18 -8.45
N ARG A 56 13.39 -0.59 -9.63
CA ARG A 56 12.64 0.61 -10.07
C ARG A 56 11.17 0.31 -10.37
N SER A 57 10.83 -0.91 -10.79
CA SER A 57 9.43 -1.33 -10.95
C SER A 57 8.74 -1.61 -9.61
N LEU A 58 9.48 -2.06 -8.59
CA LEU A 58 9.01 -2.20 -7.21
C LEU A 58 8.87 -0.85 -6.46
N LEU A 59 9.69 0.15 -6.81
CA LEU A 59 9.55 1.55 -6.38
C LEU A 59 8.55 2.37 -7.23
N ARG A 60 7.74 1.72 -8.09
CA ARG A 60 6.69 2.42 -8.84
C ARG A 60 5.66 3.01 -7.88
N GLN A 61 5.72 4.32 -7.70
CA GLN A 61 4.68 5.09 -7.02
C GLN A 61 3.34 4.86 -7.72
N ARG A 62 2.32 4.45 -6.95
CA ARG A 62 0.96 4.29 -7.48
C ARG A 62 0.37 5.68 -7.73
N PRO A 63 -0.40 5.88 -8.81
CA PRO A 63 -1.09 7.14 -9.05
C PRO A 63 -2.02 7.47 -7.90
N LEU A 64 -2.18 8.77 -7.59
CA LEU A 64 -3.11 9.27 -6.58
C LEU A 64 -3.02 8.49 -5.27
N GLN A 65 -1.80 8.29 -4.74
CA GLN A 65 -1.61 7.58 -3.48
C GLN A 65 -1.11 8.51 -2.38
N GLY A 66 -1.69 8.38 -1.18
CA GLY A 66 -1.29 9.19 -0.05
C GLY A 66 -1.54 10.67 -0.31
N ALA A 67 -0.49 11.44 -0.67
CA ALA A 67 -0.49 12.91 -0.61
C ALA A 67 -1.27 13.48 -1.78
N ALA A 68 -0.97 12.95 -2.96
CA ALA A 68 -1.71 13.24 -4.17
C ALA A 68 -3.22 12.97 -4.00
N LEU A 69 -3.62 11.86 -3.33
CA LEU A 69 -5.04 11.59 -3.09
C LEU A 69 -5.72 12.64 -2.21
N LEU A 70 -5.05 13.02 -1.11
CA LEU A 70 -5.55 14.04 -0.19
C LEU A 70 -5.69 15.38 -0.91
N GLN A 71 -4.64 15.79 -1.63
CA GLN A 71 -4.60 17.03 -2.38
C GLN A 71 -5.67 17.07 -3.48
N PHE A 72 -5.75 16.02 -4.30
CA PHE A 72 -6.81 15.85 -5.30
C PHE A 72 -8.21 16.00 -4.68
N THR A 73 -8.46 15.32 -3.55
CA THR A 73 -9.75 15.36 -2.87
C THR A 73 -10.06 16.76 -2.31
N GLN A 74 -9.07 17.43 -1.71
CA GLN A 74 -9.20 18.79 -1.19
C GLN A 74 -9.49 19.79 -2.31
N GLN A 75 -8.71 19.76 -3.38
CA GLN A 75 -8.86 20.69 -4.50
C GLN A 75 -10.20 20.47 -5.21
N LEU A 76 -10.61 19.21 -5.41
CA LEU A 76 -11.93 18.89 -5.97
C LEU A 76 -13.06 19.40 -5.06
N ALA A 77 -12.96 19.20 -3.75
CA ALA A 77 -13.92 19.72 -2.78
C ALA A 77 -14.01 21.25 -2.83
N THR A 78 -12.86 21.96 -2.89
CA THR A 78 -12.79 23.42 -2.98
C THR A 78 -13.44 23.93 -4.26
N LEU A 79 -13.15 23.33 -5.41
CA LEU A 79 -13.72 23.75 -6.69
C LEU A 79 -15.24 23.54 -6.73
N LEU A 80 -15.72 22.38 -6.27
CA LEU A 80 -17.16 22.12 -6.17
C LEU A 80 -17.85 23.05 -5.17
N GLY A 81 -17.17 23.41 -4.07
CA GLY A 81 -17.66 24.38 -3.09
C GLY A 81 -17.78 25.79 -3.63
N ALA A 82 -16.94 26.14 -4.59
CA ALA A 82 -17.03 27.39 -5.35
C ALA A 82 -18.14 27.36 -6.42
N GLY A 83 -18.97 26.31 -6.45
CA GLY A 83 -20.08 26.15 -7.40
C GLY A 83 -19.64 25.73 -8.81
N GLN A 84 -18.39 25.28 -8.99
CA GLN A 84 -17.94 24.81 -10.30
C GLN A 84 -18.61 23.48 -10.66
N PRO A 85 -19.05 23.29 -11.91
CA PRO A 85 -19.47 21.98 -12.41
C PRO A 85 -18.34 20.93 -12.27
N LEU A 86 -18.71 19.68 -12.04
CA LEU A 86 -17.75 18.60 -11.78
C LEU A 86 -16.76 18.38 -12.95
N ASP A 87 -17.25 18.42 -14.19
CA ASP A 87 -16.41 18.28 -15.38
C ASP A 87 -15.38 19.42 -15.49
N ARG A 88 -15.80 20.65 -15.15
CA ARG A 88 -14.95 21.83 -15.16
C ARG A 88 -13.92 21.75 -14.04
N ALA A 89 -14.33 21.34 -12.85
CA ALA A 89 -13.44 21.13 -11.72
C ALA A 89 -12.35 20.10 -12.06
N LEU A 90 -12.72 18.93 -12.60
CA LEU A 90 -11.76 17.91 -13.04
C LEU A 90 -10.82 18.41 -14.15
N SER A 91 -11.32 19.24 -15.06
CA SER A 91 -10.50 19.86 -16.11
C SER A 91 -9.49 20.86 -15.57
N ILE A 92 -9.85 21.63 -14.53
CA ILE A 92 -8.92 22.53 -13.84
C ILE A 92 -7.83 21.72 -13.13
N LEU A 93 -8.19 20.62 -12.45
CA LEU A 93 -7.22 19.74 -11.77
C LEU A 93 -6.19 19.14 -12.73
N LEU A 94 -6.56 18.85 -13.98
CA LEU A 94 -5.62 18.36 -15.00
C LEU A 94 -4.58 19.40 -15.45
N GLY A 95 -4.86 20.68 -15.23
CA GLY A 95 -3.93 21.79 -15.50
C GLY A 95 -2.97 22.06 -14.34
N LEU A 96 -3.17 21.43 -13.18
CA LEU A 96 -2.29 21.59 -12.03
C LEU A 96 -1.07 20.64 -12.15
N PRO A 97 0.08 21.01 -11.53
CA PRO A 97 1.25 20.15 -11.51
C PRO A 97 0.97 18.84 -10.75
N GLU A 98 0.97 17.71 -11.46
CA GLU A 98 0.77 16.37 -10.94
C GLU A 98 1.70 15.39 -11.69
N ASP A 99 1.97 14.22 -11.08
CA ASP A 99 2.72 13.19 -11.78
C ASP A 99 1.95 12.62 -12.98
N GLU A 100 2.68 12.17 -13.99
CA GLU A 100 2.12 11.68 -15.25
C GLU A 100 1.10 10.53 -15.06
N ARG A 101 1.22 9.71 -14.00
CA ARG A 101 0.26 8.63 -13.72
C ARG A 101 -1.01 9.17 -13.09
N SER A 102 -0.90 10.09 -12.14
CA SER A 102 -2.06 10.76 -11.53
C SER A 102 -2.83 11.55 -12.58
N ARG A 103 -2.14 12.25 -13.48
CA ARG A 103 -2.77 12.96 -14.60
C ARG A 103 -3.58 12.04 -15.53
N ARG A 104 -3.06 10.85 -15.85
CA ARG A 104 -3.81 9.83 -16.63
C ARG A 104 -5.04 9.34 -15.88
N ALA A 105 -4.90 9.00 -14.59
CA ALA A 105 -6.04 8.57 -13.78
C ALA A 105 -7.14 9.64 -13.70
N ILE A 106 -6.76 10.92 -13.52
CA ILE A 106 -7.72 12.04 -13.50
C ILE A 106 -8.37 12.23 -14.89
N THR A 107 -7.60 12.03 -15.97
CA THR A 107 -8.11 12.15 -17.35
C THR A 107 -9.17 11.09 -17.61
N ASP A 108 -8.89 9.84 -17.27
CA ASP A 108 -9.86 8.75 -17.39
C ASP A 108 -11.12 9.01 -16.55
N ILE A 109 -10.97 9.50 -15.31
CA ILE A 109 -12.10 9.85 -14.44
C ILE A 109 -12.95 10.94 -15.10
N ARG A 110 -12.32 12.02 -15.58
CA ARG A 110 -13.00 13.13 -16.26
C ARG A 110 -13.75 12.64 -17.49
N ASP A 111 -13.15 11.79 -18.31
CA ASP A 111 -13.75 11.35 -19.57
C ASP A 111 -14.98 10.47 -19.31
N VAL A 112 -14.95 9.64 -18.27
CA VAL A 112 -16.11 8.85 -17.84
C VAL A 112 -17.23 9.75 -17.30
N VAL A 113 -16.90 10.76 -16.49
CA VAL A 113 -17.87 11.73 -15.97
C VAL A 113 -18.47 12.58 -17.09
N ARG A 114 -17.65 13.02 -18.04
CA ARG A 114 -18.08 13.78 -19.22
C ARG A 114 -19.00 12.93 -20.13
N GLY A 115 -18.81 11.61 -20.13
CA GLY A 115 -19.71 10.65 -20.77
C GLY A 115 -21.05 10.45 -20.04
N GLY A 116 -21.31 11.18 -18.95
CA GLY A 116 -22.58 11.16 -18.22
C GLY A 116 -22.66 10.11 -17.10
N ALA A 117 -21.59 9.33 -16.87
CA ALA A 117 -21.55 8.40 -15.75
C ALA A 117 -21.28 9.14 -14.43
N PRO A 118 -21.80 8.64 -13.29
CA PRO A 118 -21.51 9.24 -11.99
C PRO A 118 -20.02 9.10 -11.62
N LEU A 119 -19.51 10.06 -10.86
CA LEU A 119 -18.15 10.09 -10.33
C LEU A 119 -17.82 8.81 -9.57
N SER A 120 -18.74 8.27 -8.76
CA SER A 120 -18.50 7.01 -8.04
C SER A 120 -18.19 5.84 -8.98
N THR A 121 -18.85 5.76 -10.14
CA THR A 121 -18.54 4.76 -11.17
C THR A 121 -17.18 5.02 -11.83
N ALA A 122 -16.86 6.28 -12.11
CA ALA A 122 -15.55 6.66 -12.66
C ALA A 122 -14.40 6.30 -11.71
N LEU A 123 -14.56 6.54 -10.40
CA LEU A 123 -13.60 6.19 -9.36
C LEU A 123 -13.47 4.67 -9.17
N GLU A 124 -14.57 3.93 -9.26
CA GLU A 124 -14.57 2.46 -9.13
C GLU A 124 -13.80 1.77 -10.27
N ARG A 125 -13.84 2.34 -11.48
CA ARG A 125 -13.05 1.87 -12.63
C ARG A 125 -11.55 1.99 -12.42
N GLN A 126 -11.09 2.85 -11.51
CA GLN A 126 -9.68 3.01 -11.18
C GLN A 126 -9.22 1.97 -10.15
N HIS A 127 -9.29 0.69 -10.55
CA HIS A 127 -9.13 -0.51 -9.73
C HIS A 127 -7.97 -0.39 -8.72
N GLY A 128 -8.31 -0.26 -7.43
CA GLY A 128 -7.34 -0.25 -6.33
C GLY A 128 -6.71 1.11 -6.00
N LEU A 129 -7.04 2.19 -6.71
CA LEU A 129 -6.62 3.55 -6.34
C LEU A 129 -7.48 4.13 -5.22
N PHE A 130 -8.80 3.97 -5.32
CA PHE A 130 -9.75 4.44 -4.33
C PHE A 130 -10.21 3.30 -3.42
N SER A 131 -10.25 3.56 -2.12
CA SER A 131 -10.80 2.60 -1.17
C SER A 131 -12.31 2.43 -1.37
N ARG A 132 -12.85 1.27 -0.99
CA ARG A 132 -14.31 1.04 -1.03
C ARG A 132 -15.09 2.08 -0.23
N LEU A 133 -14.55 2.52 0.90
CA LEU A 133 -15.14 3.60 1.70
C LEU A 133 -15.23 4.89 0.89
N TYR A 134 -14.14 5.27 0.22
CA TYR A 134 -14.09 6.48 -0.60
C TYR A 134 -15.17 6.46 -1.68
N VAL A 135 -15.21 5.40 -2.48
CA VAL A 135 -16.19 5.22 -3.57
C VAL A 135 -17.62 5.25 -3.04
N ASN A 136 -17.90 4.55 -1.94
CA ASN A 136 -19.25 4.48 -1.38
C ASN A 136 -19.71 5.80 -0.76
N MET A 137 -18.81 6.57 -0.14
CA MET A 137 -19.16 7.90 0.37
C MET A 137 -19.46 8.84 -0.79
N VAL A 138 -18.63 8.87 -1.84
CA VAL A 138 -18.91 9.64 -3.06
C VAL A 138 -20.26 9.24 -3.63
N ARG A 139 -20.54 7.94 -3.79
CA ARG A 139 -21.83 7.45 -4.29
C ARG A 139 -23.02 7.95 -3.48
N ALA A 140 -22.91 7.94 -2.15
CA ALA A 140 -23.95 8.46 -1.27
C ALA A 140 -24.11 9.98 -1.40
N GLY A 141 -22.99 10.72 -1.50
CA GLY A 141 -22.99 12.17 -1.72
C GLY A 141 -23.58 12.56 -3.07
N GLU A 142 -23.33 11.78 -4.12
CA GLU A 142 -23.95 11.97 -5.44
C GLU A 142 -25.45 11.72 -5.40
N ALA A 143 -25.89 10.61 -4.82
CA ALA A 143 -27.31 10.28 -4.70
C ALA A 143 -28.07 11.30 -3.82
N GLY A 144 -27.41 11.86 -2.81
CA GLY A 144 -27.96 12.85 -1.90
C GLY A 144 -27.70 14.30 -2.29
N GLY A 145 -27.09 14.59 -3.45
CA GLY A 145 -26.79 15.95 -3.90
C GLY A 145 -25.82 16.75 -3.01
N SER A 146 -25.07 16.08 -2.13
CA SER A 146 -24.16 16.65 -1.14
C SER A 146 -22.70 16.24 -1.41
N LEU A 147 -22.32 16.25 -2.68
CA LEU A 147 -21.00 15.80 -3.12
C LEU A 147 -19.88 16.69 -2.56
N HIS A 148 -20.12 18.00 -2.46
CA HIS A 148 -19.16 18.96 -1.90
C HIS A 148 -18.83 18.64 -0.44
N GLU A 149 -19.84 18.54 0.43
CA GLU A 149 -19.68 18.25 1.85
C GLU A 149 -19.07 16.85 2.06
N THR A 150 -19.42 15.91 1.19
CA THR A 150 -18.88 14.55 1.21
C THR A 150 -17.38 14.55 0.90
N LEU A 151 -16.93 15.30 -0.11
CA LEU A 151 -15.52 15.40 -0.47
C LEU A 151 -14.71 16.16 0.58
N GLN A 152 -15.27 17.19 1.22
CA GLN A 152 -14.64 17.85 2.38
C GLN A 152 -14.41 16.86 3.52
N ARG A 153 -15.43 16.05 3.86
CA ARG A 153 -15.29 15.01 4.90
C ARG A 153 -14.29 13.92 4.52
N LEU A 154 -14.21 13.58 3.23
CA LEU A 154 -13.19 12.66 2.72
C LEU A 154 -11.79 13.23 2.88
N ALA A 155 -11.59 14.51 2.57
CA ALA A 155 -10.32 15.20 2.79
C ALA A 155 -9.91 15.17 4.26
N ASP A 156 -10.81 15.56 5.18
CA ASP A 156 -10.57 15.51 6.63
C ASP A 156 -10.21 14.09 7.11
N TYR A 157 -10.91 13.09 6.59
CA TYR A 157 -10.64 11.70 6.91
C TYR A 157 -9.24 11.26 6.45
N LEU A 158 -8.89 11.58 5.20
CA LEU A 158 -7.59 11.25 4.60
C LEU A 158 -6.45 11.95 5.34
N GLU A 159 -6.62 13.21 5.72
CA GLU A 159 -5.64 13.98 6.50
C GLU A 159 -5.39 13.34 7.86
N ARG A 160 -6.44 13.05 8.62
CA ARG A 160 -6.33 12.40 9.94
C ARG A 160 -5.71 11.01 9.82
N SER A 161 -6.13 10.22 8.84
CA SER A 161 -5.57 8.89 8.59
C SER A 161 -4.07 8.98 8.32
N ARG A 162 -3.65 9.95 7.51
CA ARG A 162 -2.24 10.13 7.18
C ARG A 162 -1.41 10.64 8.35
N ALA A 163 -1.94 11.59 9.13
CA ALA A 163 -1.29 12.08 10.33
C ALA A 163 -1.05 10.94 11.34
N LEU A 164 -2.03 10.04 11.50
CA LEU A 164 -1.89 8.84 12.34
C LEU A 164 -0.82 7.89 11.79
N GLN A 165 -0.85 7.59 10.48
CA GLN A 165 0.16 6.74 9.85
C GLN A 165 1.56 7.33 10.00
N GLY A 166 1.72 8.64 9.78
CA GLY A 166 3.00 9.34 9.94
C GLY A 166 3.52 9.25 11.37
N LYS A 167 2.66 9.41 12.38
CA LYS A 167 3.04 9.23 13.80
C LYS A 167 3.51 7.81 14.10
N VAL A 168 2.80 6.80 13.58
CA VAL A 168 3.17 5.39 13.76
C VAL A 168 4.50 5.07 13.09
N ILE A 169 4.69 5.52 11.84
CA ILE A 169 5.94 5.33 11.11
C ILE A 169 7.08 5.98 11.88
N ASN A 170 6.94 7.26 12.23
CA ASN A 170 7.99 8.01 12.94
C ASN A 170 8.35 7.38 14.30
N ALA A 171 7.37 6.87 15.04
CA ALA A 171 7.61 6.18 16.31
C ALA A 171 8.38 4.85 16.13
N LEU A 172 8.26 4.20 14.96
CA LEU A 172 8.93 2.94 14.64
C LEU A 172 10.32 3.13 14.00
N VAL A 173 10.61 4.30 13.41
CA VAL A 173 11.92 4.57 12.78
C VAL A 173 13.06 4.40 13.78
N TYR A 174 12.96 4.99 14.97
CA TYR A 174 14.04 4.91 15.96
C TYR A 174 14.30 3.48 16.46
N PRO A 175 13.30 2.70 16.93
CA PRO A 175 13.50 1.30 17.29
C PRO A 175 14.05 0.45 16.15
N ALA A 176 13.61 0.68 14.92
CA ALA A 176 14.09 -0.08 13.76
C ALA A 176 15.57 0.19 13.46
N ILE A 177 16.00 1.46 13.45
CA ILE A 177 17.41 1.82 13.26
C ILE A 177 18.28 1.22 14.38
N LEU A 178 17.85 1.35 15.64
CA LEU A 178 18.57 0.80 16.78
C LEU A 178 18.74 -0.72 16.66
N LEU A 179 17.67 -1.44 16.30
CA LEU A 179 17.70 -2.89 16.12
C LEU A 179 18.66 -3.30 14.99
N VAL A 180 18.67 -2.57 13.88
CA VAL A 180 19.56 -2.86 12.75
C VAL A 180 21.03 -2.57 13.10
N VAL A 181 21.31 -1.42 13.71
CA VAL A 181 22.70 -1.03 14.06
C VAL A 181 23.26 -1.93 15.15
N VAL A 182 22.53 -2.09 16.26
CA VAL A 182 22.98 -2.93 17.39
C VAL A 182 23.00 -4.40 16.98
N GLY A 183 21.95 -4.88 16.31
CA GLY A 183 21.88 -6.25 15.82
C GLY A 183 23.00 -6.55 14.82
N GLY A 184 23.26 -5.65 13.87
CA GLY A 184 24.35 -5.77 12.90
C GLY A 184 25.73 -5.76 13.57
N ALA A 185 25.96 -4.87 14.53
CA ALA A 185 27.21 -4.83 15.30
C ALA A 185 27.43 -6.11 16.11
N LEU A 186 26.38 -6.64 16.75
CA LEU A 186 26.44 -7.94 17.46
C LEU A 186 26.75 -9.08 16.49
N LEU A 187 26.08 -9.14 15.34
CA LEU A 187 26.34 -10.18 14.33
C LEU A 187 27.78 -10.10 13.81
N PHE A 188 28.31 -8.90 13.58
CA PHE A 188 29.71 -8.70 13.18
C PHE A 188 30.69 -9.13 14.29
N LEU A 189 30.46 -8.70 15.53
CA LEU A 189 31.29 -9.07 16.67
C LEU A 189 31.33 -10.59 16.86
N LEU A 190 30.16 -11.24 16.88
CA LEU A 190 30.06 -12.68 17.10
C LEU A 190 30.54 -13.49 15.90
N GLY A 191 30.23 -13.06 14.67
CA GLY A 191 30.57 -13.80 13.46
C GLY A 191 32.02 -13.65 13.01
N TYR A 192 32.66 -12.50 13.26
CA TYR A 192 34.01 -12.21 12.78
C TYR A 192 35.04 -12.08 13.89
N VAL A 193 34.75 -11.31 14.94
CA VAL A 193 35.75 -10.96 15.98
C VAL A 193 35.93 -12.10 16.98
N VAL A 194 34.85 -12.69 17.48
CA VAL A 194 34.89 -13.77 18.48
C VAL A 194 35.66 -15.02 17.98
N PRO A 195 35.49 -15.50 16.73
CA PRO A 195 36.24 -16.64 16.22
C PRO A 195 37.75 -16.40 16.10
N GLN A 196 38.20 -15.14 15.92
CA GLN A 196 39.64 -14.83 15.90
C GLN A 196 40.29 -15.08 17.26
N PHE A 197 39.58 -14.79 18.36
CA PHE A 197 40.05 -15.12 19.70
C PHE A 197 40.10 -16.64 19.92
N ALA A 198 39.18 -17.40 19.34
CA ALA A 198 39.17 -18.87 19.42
C ALA A 198 40.49 -19.47 18.92
N GLN A 199 40.96 -19.02 17.75
CA GLN A 199 42.21 -19.48 17.14
C GLN A 199 43.42 -19.18 18.03
N MET A 200 43.38 -18.07 18.78
CA MET A 200 44.42 -17.72 19.74
C MET A 200 44.41 -18.65 20.96
N TYR A 201 43.24 -18.98 21.50
CA TYR A 201 43.14 -19.89 22.64
C TYR A 201 43.57 -21.33 22.30
N GLU A 202 43.26 -21.81 21.10
CA GLU A 202 43.75 -23.12 20.64
C GLU A 202 45.29 -23.21 20.64
N SER A 203 45.98 -22.10 20.32
CA SER A 203 47.45 -22.07 20.33
C SER A 203 48.09 -22.09 21.72
N LEU A 204 47.31 -21.79 22.77
CA LEU A 204 47.79 -21.68 24.15
C LEU A 204 47.60 -22.97 24.98
N ASP A 205 46.94 -23.99 24.42
CA ASP A 205 46.65 -25.30 25.04
C ASP A 205 45.99 -25.21 26.42
N VAL A 206 45.20 -24.15 26.65
CA VAL A 206 44.45 -23.93 27.90
C VAL A 206 43.01 -24.41 27.73
N ALA A 207 42.52 -25.22 28.67
CA ALA A 207 41.12 -25.63 28.70
C ALA A 207 40.19 -24.42 28.87
N LEU A 208 39.35 -24.19 27.87
CA LEU A 208 38.40 -23.06 27.85
C LEU A 208 37.29 -23.25 28.91
N PRO A 209 37.00 -22.22 29.72
CA PRO A 209 35.81 -22.21 30.56
C PRO A 209 34.53 -22.38 29.72
N TRP A 210 33.52 -23.02 30.30
CA TRP A 210 32.29 -23.35 29.57
C TRP A 210 31.56 -22.12 29.03
N PHE A 211 31.62 -20.99 29.72
CA PHE A 211 31.05 -19.71 29.25
C PHE A 211 31.70 -19.24 27.95
N THR A 212 33.04 -19.34 27.85
CA THR A 212 33.80 -18.96 26.65
C THR A 212 33.47 -19.91 25.50
N ASN A 213 33.40 -21.22 25.78
CA ASN A 213 33.02 -22.22 24.77
C ASN A 213 31.59 -21.96 24.23
N ALA A 214 30.63 -21.61 25.11
CA ALA A 214 29.27 -21.28 24.69
C ALA A 214 29.22 -20.05 23.76
N VAL A 215 29.97 -18.99 24.07
CA VAL A 215 30.06 -17.78 23.23
C VAL A 215 30.75 -18.08 21.89
N LEU A 216 31.80 -18.89 21.89
CA LEU A 216 32.48 -19.33 20.68
C LEU A 216 31.56 -20.14 19.77
N GLN A 217 30.80 -21.09 20.33
CA GLN A 217 29.80 -21.85 19.58
C GLN A 217 28.70 -20.95 19.02
N LEU A 218 28.24 -19.96 19.78
CA LEU A 218 27.27 -18.97 19.29
C LEU A 218 27.86 -18.14 18.15
N GLY A 219 29.13 -17.74 18.26
CA GLY A 219 29.85 -16.99 17.24
C GLY A 219 30.03 -17.77 15.94
N LEU A 220 30.43 -19.05 16.02
CA LEU A 220 30.52 -19.96 14.88
C LEU A 220 29.15 -20.21 14.24
N PHE A 221 28.10 -20.42 15.06
CA PHE A 221 26.72 -20.53 14.56
C PHE A 221 26.30 -19.27 13.79
N VAL A 222 26.57 -18.08 14.34
CA VAL A 222 26.29 -16.82 13.64
C VAL A 222 27.14 -16.71 12.37
N ARG A 223 28.43 -17.04 12.39
CA ARG A 223 29.32 -16.97 11.23
C ARG A 223 28.87 -17.91 10.10
N ASP A 224 28.46 -19.12 10.42
CA ASP A 224 28.12 -20.12 9.41
C ASP A 224 26.67 -19.95 8.91
N TRP A 225 25.79 -19.36 9.74
CA TRP A 225 24.36 -19.19 9.44
C TRP A 225 23.88 -17.73 9.34
N TRP A 226 24.77 -16.73 9.23
CA TRP A 226 24.37 -15.32 9.20
C TRP A 226 23.40 -15.00 8.04
N VAL A 227 23.61 -15.61 6.87
CA VAL A 227 22.71 -15.49 5.73
C VAL A 227 21.34 -16.06 6.09
N LEU A 228 21.29 -17.23 6.72
CA LEU A 228 20.03 -17.85 7.15
C LEU A 228 19.31 -16.97 8.20
N LEU A 229 20.05 -16.40 9.16
CA LEU A 229 19.51 -15.52 10.20
C LEU A 229 18.87 -14.24 9.64
N LEU A 230 19.29 -13.75 8.47
CA LEU A 230 18.66 -12.62 7.79
C LEU A 230 17.56 -13.06 6.81
N VAL A 231 17.81 -14.12 6.04
CA VAL A 231 16.91 -14.61 4.99
C VAL A 231 15.67 -15.27 5.59
N VAL A 232 15.77 -16.05 6.66
CA VAL A 232 14.61 -16.73 7.26
C VAL A 232 13.58 -15.75 7.80
N PRO A 233 13.93 -14.71 8.59
CA PRO A 233 12.96 -13.70 9.00
C PRO A 233 12.37 -12.94 7.81
N ALA A 234 13.16 -12.63 6.78
CA ALA A 234 12.67 -11.95 5.59
C ALA A 234 11.67 -12.82 4.80
N VAL A 235 11.98 -14.10 4.60
CA VAL A 235 11.10 -15.08 3.94
C VAL A 235 9.86 -15.32 4.78
N LEU A 236 9.98 -15.45 6.11
CA LEU A 236 8.84 -15.56 7.01
C LEU A 236 7.97 -14.31 6.94
N ALA A 237 8.54 -13.11 6.94
CA ALA A 237 7.78 -11.87 6.81
C ALA A 237 7.02 -11.82 5.48
N LEU A 238 7.67 -12.16 4.36
CA LEU A 238 7.04 -12.24 3.04
C LEU A 238 5.97 -13.34 2.95
N PHE A 239 6.22 -14.49 3.59
CA PHE A 239 5.29 -15.60 3.67
C PHE A 239 4.06 -15.21 4.49
N PHE A 240 4.25 -14.60 5.67
CA PHE A 240 3.18 -14.05 6.48
C PHE A 240 2.43 -12.95 5.75
N GLU A 241 3.10 -12.08 5.01
CA GLU A 241 2.45 -11.05 4.21
C GLU A 241 1.59 -11.67 3.09
N ARG A 242 2.13 -12.67 2.37
CA ARG A 242 1.38 -13.42 1.35
C ARG A 242 0.20 -14.17 1.94
N LYS A 243 0.41 -14.88 3.05
CA LYS A 243 -0.64 -15.66 3.72
C LYS A 243 -1.69 -14.75 4.35
N ALA A 244 -1.29 -13.58 4.84
CA ALA A 244 -2.19 -12.52 5.24
C ALA A 244 -2.94 -11.89 4.06
N ARG A 245 -2.62 -12.18 2.79
CA ARG A 245 -3.52 -11.82 1.68
C ARG A 245 -4.63 -12.86 1.49
N GLN A 246 -4.46 -14.08 2.00
CA GLN A 246 -5.48 -15.12 1.95
C GLN A 246 -6.64 -14.81 2.92
N PRO A 247 -7.89 -14.85 2.46
CA PRO A 247 -9.02 -14.42 3.26
C PRO A 247 -9.32 -15.31 4.46
N ALA A 248 -9.17 -16.62 4.33
CA ALA A 248 -9.39 -17.58 5.40
C ALA A 248 -8.36 -17.40 6.55
N PHE A 249 -7.08 -17.23 6.20
CA PHE A 249 -6.03 -17.06 7.20
C PHE A 249 -6.18 -15.74 7.98
N ARG A 250 -6.51 -14.63 7.30
CA ARG A 250 -6.80 -13.38 8.01
C ARG A 250 -7.97 -13.51 8.96
N LEU A 251 -9.08 -14.13 8.54
CA LEU A 251 -10.25 -14.27 9.40
C LEU A 251 -9.92 -15.07 10.67
N ALA A 252 -9.18 -16.17 10.52
CA ALA A 252 -8.74 -16.98 11.66
C ALA A 252 -7.79 -16.21 12.60
N LEU A 253 -6.80 -15.50 12.05
CA LEU A 253 -5.84 -14.71 12.81
C LEU A 253 -6.50 -13.53 13.54
N ASP A 254 -7.38 -12.80 12.85
CA ASP A 254 -8.17 -11.69 13.38
C ASP A 254 -9.09 -12.14 14.52
N GLY A 255 -9.72 -13.30 14.37
CA GLY A 255 -10.55 -13.91 15.43
C GLY A 255 -9.73 -14.36 16.64
N TRP A 256 -8.55 -14.96 16.41
CA TRP A 256 -7.64 -15.40 17.47
C TRP A 256 -7.04 -14.23 18.26
N LEU A 257 -6.68 -13.13 17.59
CA LEU A 257 -6.18 -11.91 18.23
C LEU A 257 -7.23 -11.28 19.16
N LEU A 258 -8.50 -11.30 18.77
CA LEU A 258 -9.61 -10.79 19.59
C LEU A 258 -9.83 -11.59 20.87
N GLN A 259 -9.41 -12.86 20.93
CA GLN A 259 -9.54 -13.70 22.12
C GLN A 259 -8.41 -13.49 23.15
N ARG A 260 -7.32 -12.79 22.79
CA ARG A 260 -6.20 -12.52 23.70
C ARG A 260 -6.58 -11.45 24.73
N ARG A 261 -6.47 -11.76 26.04
CA ARG A 261 -6.91 -10.92 27.19
C ARG A 261 -6.40 -9.46 27.25
N GLY A 262 -5.35 -9.10 26.51
CA GLY A 262 -4.87 -7.71 26.39
C GLY A 262 -5.17 -7.11 25.02
N ILE A 263 -4.51 -7.65 23.99
CA ILE A 263 -4.60 -7.17 22.60
C ILE A 263 -6.05 -7.19 22.09
N GLY A 264 -6.80 -8.24 22.42
CA GLY A 264 -8.17 -8.41 21.92
C GLY A 264 -9.14 -7.36 22.45
N ARG A 265 -8.99 -6.94 23.71
CA ARG A 265 -9.81 -5.86 24.28
C ARG A 265 -9.50 -4.53 23.59
N LEU A 266 -8.23 -4.19 23.45
CA LEU A 266 -7.80 -2.95 22.83
C LEU A 266 -8.19 -2.89 21.34
N LEU A 267 -8.01 -4.00 20.61
CA LEU A 267 -8.42 -4.11 19.22
C LEU A 267 -9.95 -4.00 19.07
N GLY A 268 -10.70 -4.67 19.94
CA GLY A 268 -12.16 -4.57 20.00
C GLY A 268 -12.62 -3.13 20.23
N GLU A 269 -12.06 -2.43 21.22
CA GLU A 269 -12.38 -1.02 21.51
C GLU A 269 -12.07 -0.09 20.31
N LEU A 270 -10.90 -0.25 19.67
CA LEU A 270 -10.49 0.54 18.51
C LEU A 270 -11.40 0.34 17.28
N GLU A 271 -11.68 -0.92 16.93
CA GLU A 271 -12.54 -1.26 15.79
C GLU A 271 -13.99 -0.82 16.04
N THR A 272 -14.46 -0.93 17.29
CA THR A 272 -15.78 -0.47 17.67
C THR A 272 -15.90 1.06 17.59
N ALA A 273 -14.89 1.80 18.05
CA ALA A 273 -14.85 3.25 17.91
C ALA A 273 -14.84 3.67 16.43
N ARG A 274 -14.10 2.94 15.58
CA ARG A 274 -14.07 3.14 14.12
C ARG A 274 -15.44 2.88 13.50
N LEU A 275 -16.12 1.80 13.87
CA LEU A 275 -17.47 1.47 13.43
C LEU A 275 -18.46 2.56 13.81
N ALA A 276 -18.50 2.92 15.10
CA ALA A 276 -19.41 3.93 15.64
C ALA A 276 -19.21 5.30 14.99
N ARG A 277 -17.95 5.72 14.80
CA ARG A 277 -17.61 6.96 14.10
C ARG A 277 -18.07 6.94 12.64
N THR A 278 -17.80 5.85 11.92
CA THR A 278 -18.18 5.71 10.51
C THR A 278 -19.69 5.72 10.35
N LEU A 279 -20.41 4.92 11.14
CA LEU A 279 -21.87 4.92 11.18
C LEU A 279 -22.42 6.31 11.52
N GLY A 280 -21.87 6.96 12.54
CA GLY A 280 -22.29 8.30 12.95
C GLY A 280 -22.08 9.37 11.88
N THR A 281 -21.04 9.27 11.05
CA THR A 281 -20.83 10.18 9.91
C THR A 281 -21.81 9.90 8.78
N LEU A 282 -22.04 8.63 8.44
CA LEU A 282 -22.93 8.23 7.35
C LEU A 282 -24.40 8.54 7.68
N LEU A 283 -24.85 8.21 8.89
CA LEU A 283 -26.22 8.49 9.34
C LEU A 283 -26.51 9.99 9.40
N ARG A 284 -25.54 10.80 9.89
CA ARG A 284 -25.65 12.27 9.86
C ARG A 284 -25.74 12.84 8.44
N ASN A 285 -25.26 12.11 7.45
CA ASN A 285 -25.33 12.46 6.02
C ASN A 285 -26.56 11.89 5.32
N GLY A 286 -27.54 11.39 6.07
CA GLY A 286 -28.77 10.86 5.49
C GLY A 286 -28.62 9.49 4.82
N VAL A 287 -27.49 8.80 5.00
CA VAL A 287 -27.35 7.41 4.52
C VAL A 287 -28.25 6.51 5.37
N PRO A 288 -29.17 5.72 4.76
CA PRO A 288 -30.03 4.80 5.51
C PRO A 288 -29.22 3.78 6.32
N LEU A 289 -29.69 3.39 7.51
CA LEU A 289 -28.95 2.54 8.45
C LEU A 289 -28.40 1.24 7.82
N LEU A 290 -29.20 0.52 7.05
CA LEU A 290 -28.77 -0.71 6.38
C LEU A 290 -27.63 -0.45 5.37
N GLY A 291 -27.73 0.63 4.60
CA GLY A 291 -26.66 1.08 3.71
C GLY A 291 -25.42 1.51 4.49
N ALA A 292 -25.60 2.23 5.58
CA ALA A 292 -24.52 2.69 6.45
C ALA A 292 -23.76 1.52 7.09
N LEU A 293 -24.45 0.46 7.52
CA LEU A 293 -23.84 -0.77 8.05
C LEU A 293 -22.99 -1.48 6.98
N GLY A 294 -23.52 -1.62 5.77
CA GLY A 294 -22.78 -2.22 4.65
C GLY A 294 -21.50 -1.45 4.31
N ILE A 295 -21.54 -0.11 4.35
CA ILE A 295 -20.36 0.74 4.13
C ILE A 295 -19.39 0.63 5.31
N ALA A 296 -19.89 0.76 6.55
CA ALA A 296 -19.07 0.79 7.75
C ALA A 296 -18.34 -0.54 8.00
N ARG A 297 -18.96 -1.68 7.63
CA ARG A 297 -18.30 -2.99 7.60
C ARG A 297 -16.99 -2.99 6.81
N ASN A 298 -16.97 -2.32 5.65
CA ASN A 298 -15.79 -2.29 4.79
C ASN A 298 -14.64 -1.43 5.35
N VAL A 299 -14.88 -0.68 6.42
CA VAL A 299 -13.88 0.18 7.09
C VAL A 299 -13.19 -0.54 8.23
N LEU A 300 -13.81 -1.61 8.76
CA LEU A 300 -13.24 -2.42 9.82
C LEU A 300 -11.96 -3.11 9.34
N GLY A 301 -10.89 -2.98 10.13
CA GLY A 301 -9.61 -3.61 9.84
C GLY A 301 -9.64 -5.11 10.13
N ASN A 302 -10.41 -5.50 11.16
CA ASN A 302 -10.60 -6.87 11.58
C ASN A 302 -11.76 -7.54 10.82
N ARG A 303 -11.46 -8.60 10.05
CA ARG A 303 -12.44 -9.30 9.23
C ARG A 303 -13.46 -10.11 10.03
N ALA A 304 -13.10 -10.56 11.23
CA ALA A 304 -14.03 -11.28 12.09
C ALA A 304 -15.13 -10.35 12.62
N LEU A 305 -14.77 -9.12 13.03
CA LEU A 305 -15.76 -8.09 13.41
C LEU A 305 -16.57 -7.61 12.20
N ALA A 306 -15.96 -7.52 11.01
CA ALA A 306 -16.68 -7.18 9.79
C ALA A 306 -17.76 -8.24 9.46
N ALA A 307 -17.46 -9.53 9.62
CA ALA A 307 -18.44 -10.59 9.47
C ALA A 307 -19.58 -10.51 10.50
N ASP A 308 -19.26 -10.13 11.76
CA ASP A 308 -20.28 -9.93 12.79
C ASP A 308 -21.20 -8.74 12.46
N VAL A 309 -20.67 -7.65 11.87
CA VAL A 309 -21.50 -6.52 11.40
C VAL A 309 -22.36 -6.88 10.19
N GLU A 310 -21.87 -7.75 9.30
CA GLU A 310 -22.65 -8.29 8.19
C GLU A 310 -23.86 -9.09 8.68
N ALA A 311 -23.62 -10.05 9.58
CA ALA A 311 -24.69 -10.82 10.20
C ALA A 311 -25.68 -9.92 10.94
N ALA A 312 -25.17 -8.91 11.66
CA ALA A 312 -26.03 -7.96 12.34
C ALA A 312 -26.89 -7.11 11.38
N ALA A 313 -26.35 -6.73 10.21
CA ALA A 313 -27.10 -5.99 9.20
C ALA A 313 -28.25 -6.84 8.63
N ASP A 314 -28.02 -8.14 8.41
CA ASP A 314 -29.06 -9.07 7.94
C ASP A 314 -30.15 -9.28 9.01
N GLU A 315 -29.79 -9.35 10.28
CA GLU A 315 -30.78 -9.43 11.37
C GLU A 315 -31.61 -8.15 11.51
N VAL A 316 -30.97 -6.97 11.39
CA VAL A 316 -31.68 -5.67 11.43
C VAL A 316 -32.62 -5.53 10.24
N LYS A 317 -32.25 -6.05 9.07
CA LYS A 317 -33.13 -6.11 7.90
C LYS A 317 -34.40 -6.93 8.18
N ASN A 318 -34.31 -7.93 9.05
CA ASN A 318 -35.43 -8.76 9.50
C ASN A 318 -36.16 -8.18 10.73
N GLY A 319 -35.85 -6.94 11.14
CA GLY A 319 -36.55 -6.23 12.22
C GLY A 319 -35.92 -6.38 13.61
N ALA A 320 -34.75 -7.02 13.74
CA ALA A 320 -34.05 -7.07 15.02
C ALA A 320 -33.41 -5.72 15.40
N GLY A 321 -33.30 -5.42 16.69
CA GLY A 321 -32.58 -4.24 17.16
C GLY A 321 -31.06 -4.36 16.93
N LEU A 322 -30.43 -3.30 16.42
CA LEU A 322 -28.99 -3.29 16.09
C LEU A 322 -28.09 -3.65 17.29
N SER A 323 -28.41 -3.13 18.47
CA SER A 323 -27.66 -3.41 19.71
C SER A 323 -27.65 -4.91 20.05
N LEU A 324 -28.82 -5.55 19.94
CA LEU A 324 -28.96 -7.00 20.16
C LEU A 324 -28.20 -7.79 19.09
N ALA A 325 -28.35 -7.42 17.82
CA ALA A 325 -27.72 -8.09 16.69
C ALA A 325 -26.18 -8.08 16.79
N LEU A 326 -25.57 -6.93 17.16
CA LEU A 326 -24.13 -6.82 17.37
C LEU A 326 -23.64 -7.59 18.62
N SER A 327 -24.48 -7.72 19.65
CA SER A 327 -24.11 -8.44 20.88
C SER A 327 -23.97 -9.96 20.69
N ARG A 328 -24.65 -10.55 19.69
CA ARG A 328 -24.65 -12.00 19.42
C ARG A 328 -23.28 -12.54 19.04
N GLY A 329 -22.46 -11.74 18.34
CA GLY A 329 -21.10 -12.11 17.95
C GLY A 329 -20.13 -12.26 19.14
N LYS A 330 -20.46 -11.71 20.33
CA LYS A 330 -19.63 -11.71 21.56
C LYS A 330 -18.20 -11.15 21.42
N ARG A 331 -17.81 -10.65 20.25
CA ARG A 331 -16.49 -10.05 19.98
C ARG A 331 -16.47 -8.53 20.17
N PHE A 332 -17.64 -7.88 20.17
CA PHE A 332 -17.76 -6.47 20.51
C PHE A 332 -17.65 -6.25 22.02
N PRO A 333 -17.02 -5.16 22.48
CA PRO A 333 -17.04 -4.77 23.89
C PRO A 333 -18.47 -4.54 24.35
N ARG A 334 -18.81 -5.05 25.55
CA ARG A 334 -20.18 -4.96 26.11
C ARG A 334 -20.72 -3.54 26.21
N LEU A 335 -19.85 -2.54 26.32
CA LEU A 335 -20.21 -1.12 26.40
C LEU A 335 -20.79 -0.57 25.09
N ALA A 336 -20.48 -1.19 23.95
CA ALA A 336 -20.93 -0.72 22.64
C ALA A 336 -22.24 -1.37 22.16
N CYS A 337 -22.66 -2.45 22.81
CA CYS A 337 -23.90 -3.16 22.53
C CYS A 337 -24.93 -2.98 23.66
N ARG A 338 -24.88 -1.84 24.35
CA ARG A 338 -25.89 -1.38 25.30
C ARG A 338 -26.53 -0.13 24.74
#